data_AF-A0A1Q3EXB0-F1
#
_entry.id   AF-A0A1Q3EXB0-F1
#
_cell.length_a   1.000
_cell.length_b   1.000
_cell.length_c   1.000
_cell.angle_alpha   90.00
_cell.angle_beta   90.00
_cell.angle_gamma   90.00
#
_symmetry.space_group_name_H-M   'P 1'
#
loop_
_entity.id
_entity.type
_entity.pdbx_description
1 polymer ?
#
loop_
_entity_poly.entity_id
_entity_poly.type
_entity_poly.pdbx_seq_one_letter_code
_entity_poly.pdbx_strand_id
1 'polypeptide(L)'
;MVNCCVQACPSNADNTGVSYFRFPVVRSDREHRDLSQNRRRAWVGAVGRPDVNVEYALVCSRHFVSGRPAKLEERESVDWIPTRFLPLSIAPNTAVTTKTAEIIRTDSSKI
;
A
#
# COMPACT_ATOMS: atom_id res chain seq x y z
N MET A 1 8.13 -1.55 -21.90
CA MET A 1 6.70 -1.66 -21.56
C MET A 1 6.51 -1.10 -20.15
N VAL A 2 5.51 -0.25 -19.94
CA VAL A 2 5.26 0.38 -18.64
C VAL A 2 4.20 -0.42 -17.90
N ASN A 3 4.54 -0.96 -16.73
CA ASN A 3 3.64 -1.81 -15.95
C ASN A 3 3.29 -1.16 -14.60
N CYS A 4 2.02 -1.28 -14.20
CA CYS A 4 1.57 -1.01 -12.85
C CYS A 4 2.04 -2.11 -11.91
N CYS A 5 2.58 -1.73 -10.75
CA CYS A 5 3.09 -2.68 -9.75
C CYS A 5 1.99 -3.35 -8.93
N VAL A 6 0.76 -2.80 -8.95
CA VAL A 6 -0.39 -3.38 -8.25
C VAL A 6 -0.72 -4.75 -8.86
N GLN A 7 -0.86 -5.76 -8.00
CA GLN A 7 -1.08 -7.14 -8.42
C GLN A 7 -2.36 -7.27 -9.24
N ALA A 8 -2.29 -8.04 -10.34
CA ALA A 8 -3.39 -8.26 -11.27
C ALA A 8 -4.02 -6.96 -11.83
N CYS A 9 -3.27 -5.86 -11.92
CA CYS A 9 -3.78 -4.61 -12.47
C CYS A 9 -4.14 -4.78 -13.97
N PRO A 10 -5.39 -4.49 -14.38
CA PRO A 10 -5.80 -4.63 -15.79
C PRO A 10 -5.05 -3.71 -16.76
N SER A 11 -4.45 -2.61 -16.26
CA SER A 11 -3.62 -1.73 -17.10
C SER A 11 -2.37 -2.41 -17.65
N ASN A 12 -2.00 -3.56 -17.12
CA ASN A 12 -0.86 -4.35 -17.60
C ASN A 12 -1.21 -5.15 -18.86
N ALA A 13 -2.51 -5.33 -19.16
CA ALA A 13 -3.00 -5.93 -20.39
C ALA A 13 -3.47 -4.87 -21.39
N ASP A 14 -4.21 -3.86 -20.93
CA ASP A 14 -4.67 -2.73 -21.75
C ASP A 14 -4.46 -1.40 -21.02
N ASN A 15 -3.49 -0.64 -21.51
CA ASN A 15 -3.07 0.65 -20.96
C ASN A 15 -3.66 1.87 -21.69
N THR A 16 -4.66 1.67 -22.55
CA THR A 16 -5.29 2.75 -23.31
C THR A 16 -5.81 3.84 -22.37
N GLY A 17 -5.33 5.08 -22.54
CA GLY A 17 -5.75 6.23 -21.74
C GLY A 17 -5.29 6.23 -20.28
N VAL A 18 -4.36 5.35 -19.90
CA VAL A 18 -3.89 5.23 -18.51
C VAL A 18 -2.59 6.02 -18.31
N SER A 19 -2.54 6.80 -17.23
CA SER A 19 -1.31 7.48 -16.78
C SER A 19 -0.63 6.67 -15.69
N TYR A 20 0.70 6.83 -15.54
CA TYR A 20 1.50 6.10 -14.56
C TYR A 20 2.28 7.06 -13.67
N PHE A 21 2.25 6.80 -12.36
CA PHE A 21 2.84 7.66 -11.35
C PHE A 21 3.88 6.88 -10.53
N ARG A 22 5.04 7.48 -10.31
CA ARG A 22 6.09 6.91 -9.44
C ARG A 22 5.70 7.04 -7.98
N PHE A 23 6.28 6.18 -7.17
CA PHE A 23 6.24 6.34 -5.72
C PHE A 23 6.81 7.71 -5.31
N PRO A 24 6.28 8.32 -4.24
CA PRO A 24 6.79 9.58 -3.71
C PRO A 24 8.28 9.50 -3.41
N VAL A 25 9.04 10.46 -3.93
CA VAL A 25 10.45 10.65 -3.57
C VAL A 25 10.52 11.24 -2.18
N VAL A 26 11.38 10.66 -1.33
CA VAL A 26 11.67 11.24 -0.01
C VAL A 26 12.48 12.51 -0.21
N ARG A 27 11.94 13.62 0.24
CA ARG A 27 12.57 14.93 0.13
C ARG A 27 13.74 15.05 1.10
N SER A 28 14.77 15.80 0.71
CA SER A 28 15.98 16.02 1.52
C SER A 28 15.85 17.20 2.48
N ASP A 29 14.92 18.13 2.21
CA ASP A 29 14.68 19.29 3.07
C ASP A 29 13.97 18.89 4.36
N ARG A 30 14.30 19.57 5.46
CA ARG A 30 13.82 19.21 6.80
C ARG A 30 12.30 19.35 6.95
N GLU A 31 11.68 20.25 6.20
CA GLU A 31 10.26 20.55 6.31
C GLU A 31 9.39 19.43 5.70
N HIS A 32 9.81 18.85 4.58
CA HIS A 32 9.03 17.85 3.84
C HIS A 32 9.57 16.42 3.95
N ARG A 33 10.74 16.20 4.54
CA ARG A 33 11.37 14.86 4.66
C ARG A 33 10.43 13.87 5.34
N ASP A 34 9.95 14.19 6.53
CA ASP A 34 9.09 13.28 7.30
C ASP A 34 7.76 13.01 6.59
N LEU A 35 7.18 14.07 6.02
CA LEU A 35 5.91 13.97 5.29
C LEU A 35 6.04 13.09 4.03
N SER A 36 7.08 13.31 3.23
CA SER A 36 7.33 12.51 2.03
C SER A 36 7.72 11.06 2.35
N GLN A 37 8.46 10.84 3.43
CA GLN A 37 8.77 9.50 3.92
C GLN A 37 7.50 8.76 4.37
N ASN A 38 6.61 9.43 5.11
CA ASN A 38 5.34 8.87 5.52
C ASN A 38 4.45 8.55 4.30
N ARG A 39 4.41 9.44 3.31
CA ARG A 39 3.66 9.20 2.07
C ARG A 39 4.18 7.99 1.32
N ARG A 40 5.49 7.87 1.19
CA ARG A 40 6.12 6.73 0.52
C ARG A 40 5.77 5.41 1.24
N ARG A 41 5.86 5.38 2.57
CA ARG A 41 5.46 4.22 3.38
C ARG A 41 3.98 3.87 3.21
N ALA A 42 3.11 4.88 3.19
CA ALA A 42 1.68 4.67 3.00
C ALA A 42 1.36 4.08 1.61
N TRP A 43 2.06 4.53 0.55
CA TRP A 43 1.92 3.92 -0.78
C TRP A 43 2.38 2.46 -0.81
N VAL A 44 3.48 2.13 -0.12
CA VAL A 44 3.97 0.74 0.00
C VAL A 44 2.92 -0.12 0.69
N GLY A 45 2.37 0.36 1.81
CA GLY A 45 1.31 -0.32 2.53
C GLY A 45 0.05 -0.53 1.68
N ALA A 46 -0.37 0.51 0.94
CA ALA A 46 -1.56 0.45 0.08
C ALA A 46 -1.41 -0.56 -1.07
N VAL A 47 -0.25 -0.61 -1.73
CA VAL A 47 0.02 -1.58 -2.80
C VAL A 47 0.10 -3.01 -2.24
N GLY A 48 0.56 -3.19 -1.00
CA GLY A 48 0.54 -4.47 -0.30
C GLY A 48 1.47 -5.52 -0.90
N ARG A 49 2.50 -5.11 -1.67
CA ARG A 49 3.49 -6.02 -2.24
C ARG A 49 4.84 -5.91 -1.53
N PRO A 50 5.35 -7.02 -0.95
CA PRO A 50 6.61 -7.00 -0.20
C PRO A 50 7.85 -6.91 -1.10
N ASP A 51 7.74 -7.31 -2.37
CA ASP A 51 8.85 -7.46 -3.32
C ASP A 51 8.97 -6.28 -4.31
N VAL A 52 8.24 -5.18 -4.07
CA VAL A 52 8.23 -4.04 -4.98
C VAL A 52 9.47 -3.18 -4.83
N ASN A 53 10.22 -2.98 -5.92
CA ASN A 53 11.29 -1.98 -5.94
C ASN A 53 10.69 -0.58 -6.12
N VAL A 54 10.52 0.14 -5.01
CA VAL A 54 9.89 1.46 -4.93
C VAL A 54 10.59 2.57 -5.71
N GLU A 55 11.82 2.36 -6.18
CA GLU A 55 12.53 3.36 -7.00
C GLU A 55 12.05 3.33 -8.47
N TYR A 56 11.60 2.16 -8.94
CA TYR A 56 11.21 1.95 -10.34
C TYR A 56 9.73 1.59 -10.52
N ALA A 57 9.05 1.24 -9.42
CA ALA A 57 7.64 0.87 -9.46
C ALA A 57 6.72 2.05 -9.80
N LEU A 58 5.65 1.73 -10.52
CA LEU A 58 4.64 2.66 -10.97
C LEU A 58 3.26 2.21 -10.54
N VAL A 59 2.40 3.17 -10.19
CA VAL A 59 0.98 2.95 -9.94
C VAL A 59 0.19 3.68 -11.01
N CYS A 60 -0.77 3.00 -11.63
CA CYS A 60 -1.56 3.60 -12.70
C CYS A 60 -2.70 4.49 -12.19
N SER A 61 -3.21 5.38 -13.04
CA SER A 61 -4.26 6.35 -12.71
C SER A 61 -5.54 5.71 -12.16
N ARG A 62 -5.85 4.46 -12.54
CA ARG A 62 -7.05 3.75 -12.08
C ARG A 62 -7.09 3.52 -10.56
N HIS A 63 -5.95 3.61 -9.87
CA HIS A 63 -5.87 3.42 -8.41
C HIS A 63 -6.12 4.70 -7.60
N PHE A 64 -6.37 5.83 -8.28
CA PHE A 64 -6.72 7.13 -7.69
C PHE A 64 -8.15 7.51 -8.11
N VAL A 65 -8.93 8.07 -7.20
CA VAL A 65 -10.30 8.55 -7.42
C VAL A 65 -10.30 9.63 -8.51
N SER A 66 -9.41 10.61 -8.44
CA SER A 66 -9.28 11.68 -9.44
C SER A 66 -8.39 11.31 -10.63
N GLY A 67 -7.95 10.05 -10.73
CA GLY A 67 -7.03 9.60 -11.79
C GLY A 67 -5.58 10.05 -11.62
N ARG A 68 -5.23 10.72 -10.52
CA ARG A 68 -3.86 11.16 -10.21
C ARG A 68 -3.65 11.30 -8.70
N PRO A 69 -2.41 11.20 -8.20
CA PRO A 69 -2.12 11.47 -6.80
C PRO A 69 -2.27 12.96 -6.45
N ALA A 70 -2.68 13.23 -5.21
CA ALA A 70 -2.74 14.58 -4.64
C ALA A 70 -1.35 15.20 -4.47
N LYS A 71 -1.26 16.49 -4.14
CA LYS A 71 0.01 17.12 -3.73
C LYS A 71 0.48 16.57 -2.38
N LEU A 72 1.75 16.80 -2.04
CA LEU A 72 2.35 16.24 -0.82
C LEU A 72 1.68 16.80 0.45
N GLU A 73 1.27 18.06 0.41
CA GLU A 73 0.70 18.83 1.50
C GLU A 73 -0.80 18.53 1.71
N GLU A 74 -1.48 17.98 0.70
CA GLU A 74 -2.91 17.66 0.70
C GLU A 74 -3.20 16.33 1.41
N ARG A 75 -2.80 16.20 2.68
CA ARG A 75 -2.83 14.96 3.48
C ARG A 75 -4.22 14.33 3.62
N GLU A 76 -5.25 15.17 3.66
CA GLU A 76 -6.65 14.75 3.81
C GLU A 76 -7.29 14.32 2.49
N SER A 77 -6.57 14.44 1.37
CA SER A 77 -7.08 14.01 0.07
C SER A 77 -7.16 12.48 0.00
N VAL A 78 -8.29 11.98 -0.50
CA VAL A 78 -8.47 10.54 -0.80
C VAL A 78 -7.42 10.02 -1.81
N ASP A 79 -6.86 10.92 -2.62
CA ASP A 79 -5.81 10.62 -3.61
C ASP A 79 -4.39 10.86 -3.07
N TRP A 80 -4.24 11.12 -1.77
CA TRP A 80 -2.92 11.23 -1.16
C TRP A 80 -2.15 9.90 -1.23
N ILE A 81 -2.88 8.78 -1.17
CA ILE A 81 -2.40 7.43 -1.47
C ILE A 81 -3.29 6.77 -2.54
N PRO A 82 -2.81 5.73 -3.24
CA PRO A 82 -3.71 4.91 -4.04
C PRO A 82 -4.71 4.20 -3.12
N THR A 83 -5.99 4.24 -3.45
CA THR A 83 -7.09 3.69 -2.63
C THR A 83 -8.03 2.78 -3.41
N ARG A 84 -8.03 2.85 -4.75
CA ARG A 84 -8.96 2.08 -5.59
C ARG A 84 -8.34 0.80 -6.14
N PHE A 85 -9.15 -0.27 -6.22
CA PHE A 85 -8.79 -1.54 -6.86
C PHE A 85 -7.45 -2.12 -6.36
N LEU A 86 -7.27 -2.13 -5.05
CA LEU A 86 -6.10 -2.69 -4.38
C LEU A 86 -6.28 -4.20 -4.12
N PRO A 87 -5.19 -4.97 -4.02
CA PRO A 87 -5.24 -6.44 -3.93
C PRO A 87 -5.82 -6.95 -2.60
N LEU A 88 -5.84 -6.13 -1.56
CA LEU A 88 -6.45 -6.45 -0.27
C LEU A 88 -7.38 -5.30 0.12
N SER A 89 -8.69 -5.52 0.00
CA SER A 89 -9.68 -4.71 0.70
C SER A 89 -9.61 -5.05 2.19
N ILE A 90 -8.65 -4.50 2.92
CA ILE A 90 -8.74 -4.47 4.39
C ILE A 90 -9.86 -3.47 4.69
N ALA A 91 -11.08 -3.97 4.85
CA ALA A 91 -12.12 -3.21 5.52
C ALA A 91 -11.61 -2.84 6.92
N PRO A 92 -11.77 -1.58 7.38
CA PRO A 92 -11.28 -1.15 8.68
C PRO A 92 -12.22 -1.65 9.79
N ASN A 93 -12.20 -2.95 10.07
CA ASN A 93 -12.72 -3.54 11.30
C ASN A 93 -12.51 -5.07 11.35
N THR A 94 -11.32 -5.51 11.75
CA THR A 94 -11.23 -6.77 12.49
C THR A 94 -10.39 -6.55 13.72
N ALA A 95 -11.07 -6.27 14.84
CA ALA A 95 -10.50 -6.47 16.16
C ALA A 95 -10.04 -7.92 16.25
N VAL A 96 -8.73 -8.15 16.18
CA VAL A 96 -8.14 -9.45 16.52
C VAL A 96 -8.10 -9.52 18.05
N THR A 97 -9.21 -9.89 18.65
CA THR A 97 -9.22 -10.46 19.99
C THR A 97 -9.43 -11.96 19.83
N THR A 98 -8.33 -12.71 19.74
CA THR A 98 -8.37 -14.12 20.14
C THR A 98 -7.35 -14.28 21.25
N LYS A 99 -7.90 -14.25 22.48
CA LYS A 99 -7.22 -14.68 23.70
C LYS A 99 -6.58 -16.05 23.46
N THR A 100 -5.32 -16.14 23.87
CA THR A 100 -4.54 -17.35 24.10
C THR A 100 -5.41 -18.51 24.58
N ALA A 101 -5.55 -19.55 23.77
CA ALA A 101 -6.04 -20.85 24.23
C ALA A 101 -4.83 -21.60 24.82
N GLU A 102 -4.85 -21.79 26.14
CA GLU A 102 -3.92 -22.63 26.88
C GLU A 102 -4.02 -24.07 26.37
N ILE A 103 -2.89 -24.65 25.94
CA ILE A 103 -2.78 -26.08 25.66
C ILE A 103 -2.24 -26.75 26.93
N ILE A 104 -3.11 -27.45 27.63
CA ILE A 104 -2.74 -28.41 28.68
C ILE A 104 -1.99 -29.58 28.01
N ARG A 105 -0.73 -29.76 28.39
CA ARG A 105 0.00 -31.03 28.29
C ARG A 105 0.85 -31.18 29.55
N THR A 106 0.27 -31.79 30.58
CA THR A 106 1.08 -32.40 31.65
C THR A 106 1.28 -33.87 31.30
N ASP A 107 2.55 -34.24 31.27
CA ASP A 107 3.12 -35.55 30.97
C ASP A 107 2.66 -36.63 31.96
N SER A 108 2.68 -37.87 31.48
CA SER A 108 2.40 -39.10 32.22
C SER A 108 3.55 -39.50 33.15
N SER A 109 3.21 -40.36 34.12
CA SER A 109 4.05 -41.45 34.70
C SER A 109 4.56 -41.30 36.13
N LYS A 110 4.26 -42.37 36.91
CA LYS A 110 4.91 -42.88 38.14
C LYS A 110 4.58 -42.07 39.42
N ILE A 111 4.02 -42.64 40.49
CA ILE A 111 4.31 -43.90 41.21
C ILE A 111 3.01 -44.53 41.71
#